data_AF-A0A522L9W8-F1
#
_entry.id   AF-A0A522L9W8-F1
#
_cell.length_a   1.000
_cell.length_b   1.000
_cell.length_c   1.000
_cell.angle_alpha   90.00
_cell.angle_beta   90.00
_cell.angle_gamma   90.00
#
_symmetry.space_group_name_H-M   'P 1'
#
loop_
_entity.id
_entity.type
_entity.pdbx_description
1 polymer ?
#
loop_
_entity_poly.entity_id
_entity_poly.type
_entity_poly.pdbx_seq_one_letter_code
_entity_poly.pdbx_strand_id
1 'polypeptide(L)' 'MTTSSNSGRGGTRAGAGRKRIAPAGEPGVVYKIRMTQAQRAKLEQLGGAAWMRQMIERGNVPVD' A
#
# COMPACT_ATOMS: atom_id res chain seq x y z
N MET A 1 41.72 -39.90 14.72
CA MET A 1 40.63 -39.80 13.72
C MET A 1 39.51 -39.00 14.35
N THR A 2 39.41 -37.71 14.03
CA THR A 2 38.47 -36.77 14.67
C THR A 2 37.16 -36.68 13.90
N THR A 3 36.06 -36.82 14.63
CA THR A 3 34.66 -36.59 14.25
C THR A 3 34.35 -35.10 14.08
N SER A 4 33.45 -34.74 13.15
CA SER A 4 32.28 -33.88 13.42
C SER A 4 31.50 -33.50 12.14
N SER A 5 30.21 -33.76 12.19
CA SER A 5 29.13 -33.34 11.28
C SER A 5 28.81 -31.85 11.39
N ASN A 6 28.53 -31.16 10.27
CA ASN A 6 27.68 -29.96 10.33
C ASN A 6 26.86 -29.78 9.05
N SER A 7 25.58 -30.12 9.14
CA SER A 7 24.54 -29.91 8.12
C SER A 7 24.02 -28.46 8.19
N GLY A 8 24.66 -27.54 7.48
CA GLY A 8 24.20 -26.15 7.35
C GLY A 8 23.04 -26.03 6.36
N ARG A 9 21.81 -25.92 6.86
CA ARG A 9 20.63 -25.57 6.05
C ARG A 9 20.80 -24.13 5.54
N GLY A 10 20.69 -23.97 4.21
CA GLY A 10 20.71 -22.72 3.44
C GLY A 10 20.91 -21.42 4.22
N GLY A 11 22.13 -20.89 4.19
CA GLY A 11 22.45 -19.58 4.74
C GLY A 11 21.95 -18.42 3.87
N THR A 12 21.97 -17.24 4.48
CA THR A 12 21.68 -15.89 3.97
C THR A 12 22.59 -15.51 2.79
N ARG A 13 22.50 -16.22 1.66
CA ARG A 13 23.24 -15.85 0.44
C ARG A 13 22.61 -14.60 -0.19
N ALA A 14 23.42 -13.74 -0.79
CA ALA A 14 22.91 -12.64 -1.61
C ALA A 14 21.99 -13.22 -2.70
N GLY A 15 20.74 -12.77 -2.76
CA GLY A 15 19.71 -13.34 -3.64
C GLY A 15 18.89 -14.51 -3.06
N ALA A 16 19.14 -14.95 -1.82
CA ALA A 16 18.20 -15.81 -1.07
C ALA A 16 17.08 -14.98 -0.46
N GLY A 17 16.08 -14.71 -1.28
CA GLY A 17 14.84 -14.05 -0.89
C GLY A 17 14.03 -13.78 -2.15
N ARG A 18 12.70 -13.83 -2.06
CA ARG A 18 11.88 -13.28 -3.14
C ARG A 18 12.17 -11.79 -3.22
N LYS A 19 12.55 -11.29 -4.40
CA LYS A 19 12.68 -9.84 -4.63
C LYS A 19 11.39 -9.19 -4.14
N ARG A 20 11.52 -8.23 -3.23
CA ARG A 20 10.36 -7.47 -2.76
C ARG A 20 9.83 -6.74 -3.99
N ILE A 21 8.58 -7.02 -4.38
CA ILE A 21 7.92 -6.25 -5.43
C ILE A 21 7.80 -4.85 -4.84
N ALA A 22 8.65 -3.93 -5.30
CA ALA A 22 8.39 -2.51 -5.10
C ALA A 22 7.01 -2.25 -5.71
N PRO A 23 6.05 -1.66 -4.98
CA PRO A 23 4.77 -1.34 -5.59
C PRO A 23 5.06 -0.47 -6.82
N ALA A 24 4.57 -0.91 -7.99
CA ALA A 24 4.63 -0.10 -9.18
C ALA A 24 3.72 1.12 -8.97
N GLY A 25 4.32 2.28 -8.72
CA GLY A 25 3.61 3.55 -8.53
C GLY A 25 3.96 4.28 -7.22
N GLU A 26 3.46 5.52 -7.09
CA GLU A 26 3.54 6.26 -5.83
C GLU A 26 2.79 5.51 -4.72
N PRO A 27 3.35 5.44 -3.50
CA PRO A 27 2.67 4.80 -2.38
C PRO A 27 1.38 5.57 -2.07
N GLY A 28 0.24 4.93 -2.30
CA GLY A 28 -1.06 5.50 -1.94
C GLY A 28 -1.15 5.75 -0.43
N VAL A 29 -1.35 7.01 -0.04
CA VAL A 29 -1.57 7.39 1.35
C VAL A 29 -3.02 7.12 1.73
N VAL A 30 -3.26 6.38 2.82
CA VAL A 30 -4.61 6.11 3.32
C VAL A 30 -5.09 7.29 4.16
N TYR A 31 -6.14 7.97 3.70
CA TYR A 31 -6.83 9.01 4.47
C TYR A 31 -8.07 8.43 5.16
N LYS A 32 -8.12 8.51 6.50
CA LYS A 32 -9.25 7.99 7.30
C LYS A 32 -10.32 9.07 7.48
N ILE A 33 -11.48 8.89 6.86
CA ILE A 33 -12.64 9.78 7.01
C ILE A 33 -13.69 9.12 7.90
N ARG A 34 -14.17 9.83 8.93
CA ARG A 34 -15.35 9.45 9.70
C ARG A 34 -16.58 10.04 9.01
N MET A 35 -17.57 9.21 8.72
CA MET A 35 -18.83 9.64 8.11
C MET A 35 -19.97 8.73 8.54
N THR A 36 -21.21 9.19 8.39
CA THR A 36 -22.41 8.39 8.68
C THR A 36 -22.61 7.29 7.62
N GLN A 37 -23.43 6.29 7.94
CA GLN A 37 -23.76 5.21 7.00
C GLN A 37 -24.44 5.75 5.72
N ALA A 38 -25.31 6.76 5.87
CA ALA A 38 -25.98 7.40 4.74
C ALA A 38 -24.99 8.12 3.80
N GLN A 39 -24.00 8.80 4.36
CA GLN A 39 -22.95 9.46 3.58
C GLN A 39 -22.09 8.43 2.84
N ARG A 40 -21.76 7.30 3.49
CA ARG A 40 -21.03 6.20 2.86
C ARG A 40 -21.82 5.60 1.69
N ALA A 41 -23.11 5.32 1.87
CA ALA A 41 -23.94 4.77 0.80
C ALA A 41 -24.02 5.73 -0.41
N LYS A 42 -24.16 7.04 -0.16
CA LYS A 42 -24.12 8.06 -1.21
C LYS A 42 -22.76 8.09 -1.92
N LEU A 43 -21.67 8.00 -1.17
CA LEU A 43 -20.33 7.96 -1.73
C LEU A 43 -20.11 6.72 -2.61
N GLU A 44 -20.61 5.56 -2.22
CA GLU A 44 -20.56 4.34 -3.03
C GLU A 44 -21.34 4.53 -4.35
N GLN A 45 -22.51 5.16 -4.32
CA GLN A 45 -23.27 5.51 -5.53
C GLN A 45 -22.54 6.50 -6.44
N LEU A 46 -21.74 7.42 -5.87
CA LEU A 46 -20.95 8.40 -6.62
C LEU A 46 -19.69 7.81 -7.26
N GLY A 47 -19.30 6.56 -6.94
CA GLY A 47 -18.09 5.91 -7.47
C GLY A 47 -16.92 5.87 -6.47
N GLY A 48 -17.18 6.13 -5.18
CA GLY A 48 -16.25 5.90 -4.09
C GLY A 48 -14.97 6.73 -4.18
N ALA A 49 -13.83 6.06 -4.05
CA ALA A 49 -12.52 6.72 -4.06
C ALA A 49 -12.19 7.40 -5.40
N ALA A 50 -12.70 6.89 -6.52
CA ALA A 50 -12.46 7.51 -7.83
C ALA A 50 -13.11 8.91 -7.91
N TRP A 51 -14.33 9.02 -7.40
CA TRP A 51 -15.03 10.30 -7.31
C TRP A 51 -14.30 11.29 -6.39
N MET A 52 -13.83 10.84 -5.23
CA MET A 52 -13.04 11.69 -4.34
C MET A 52 -11.78 12.23 -5.02
N ARG A 53 -11.03 11.39 -5.75
CA ARG A 53 -9.83 11.82 -6.49
C ARG A 53 -10.18 12.89 -7.52
N GLN A 54 -11.25 12.71 -8.29
CA GLN A 54 -11.69 13.72 -9.26
C GLN A 54 -12.08 15.04 -8.60
N MET A 55 -12.70 14.99 -7.41
CA MET A 55 -13.03 16.20 -6.66
C MET A 55 -11.79 16.93 -6.15
N ILE A 56 -10.73 16.21 -5.76
CA ILE A 56 -9.44 16.80 -5.38
C ILE A 56 -8.77 17.46 -6.59
N GLU A 57 -8.69 16.78 -7.73
CA GLU A 57 -8.10 17.33 -8.97
C GLU A 57 -8.81 18.59 -9.47
N ARG A 58 -10.12 18.68 -9.25
CA ARG A 58 -10.92 19.87 -9.62
C ARG A 58 -10.86 20.99 -8.59
N GLY A 59 -10.43 20.69 -7.36
CA GLY A 59 -10.39 21.66 -6.27
C GLY A 59 -9.26 22.67 -6.50
N ASN A 60 -9.57 23.96 -6.46
CA ASN A 60 -8.54 24.98 -6.38
C ASN A 60 -8.13 25.17 -4.91
N VAL A 61 -6.85 25.01 -4.60
CA VAL A 61 -6.33 25.31 -3.27
C VAL A 61 -6.05 26.81 -3.23
N PRO A 62 -6.71 27.59 -2.35
CA PRO A 62 -6.35 28.98 -2.16
C PRO A 62 -4.89 29.02 -1.67
N VAL A 63 -4.04 29.69 -2.44
CA VAL A 63 -2.69 30.05 -2.01
C VAL A 63 -2.80 31.42 -1.35
N ASP A 64 -2.52 31.47 -0.05
CA ASP A 64 -2.29 32.72 0.71
C ASP A 64 -0.93 33.35 0.30
#